data_AF-A0A8J4TEC1-F1
#
_entry.id   AF-A0A8J4TEC1-F1
#
_cell.length_a   1.000
_cell.length_b   1.000
_cell.length_c   1.000
_cell.angle_alpha   90.00
_cell.angle_beta   90.00
_cell.angle_gamma   90.00
#
_symmetry.space_group_name_H-M   'P 1'
#
loop_
_entity.id
_entity.type
_entity.pdbx_description
1 polymer ?
#
loop_
_entity_poly.entity_id
_entity_poly.type
_entity_poly.pdbx_seq_one_letter_code
_entity_poly.pdbx_strand_id
1 'polypeptide(L)'
;MIYILLLFYGLILKIGLYGVHSENFSTQQKFPQADPFKDGIKIKTIFGKEISNRSGFIHFKNAFGDALDIWQTTLRPKLRTNKSLLIPTRCEQDDFVQTPDGPLCRQNCSKESLCPWIRLPPSLTKGCTLIGESDPIQISQDGKGLNDTELLLVVDSVPESICGNALAFAISCARDPKTDR
;
A
#
# COMPACT_ATOMS: atom_id res chain seq x y z
N MET A 1 36.97 22.85 31.35
CA MET A 1 36.93 21.66 32.22
C MET A 1 36.69 20.44 31.33
N ILE A 2 37.34 19.30 31.60
CA ILE A 2 37.49 18.16 30.66
C ILE A 2 36.70 16.92 31.14
N TYR A 3 36.10 16.20 30.17
CA TYR A 3 35.87 14.73 30.03
C TYR A 3 35.12 14.57 28.67
N ILE A 4 35.38 13.69 27.69
CA ILE A 4 36.29 12.52 27.50
C ILE A 4 35.91 11.34 28.41
N LEU A 5 35.58 10.12 27.97
CA LEU A 5 35.74 9.37 26.71
C LEU A 5 34.36 9.04 26.05
N LEU A 6 34.18 8.92 24.72
CA LEU A 6 34.68 7.90 23.78
C LEU A 6 34.33 6.44 24.11
N LEU A 7 33.42 5.84 23.33
CA LEU A 7 33.59 4.49 22.78
C LEU A 7 32.73 4.32 21.52
N PHE A 8 33.35 3.82 20.45
CA PHE A 8 32.73 3.62 19.14
C PHE A 8 32.01 2.26 19.08
N TYR A 9 30.80 2.25 18.54
CA TYR A 9 30.35 1.16 17.66
C TYR A 9 29.57 1.79 16.48
N GLY A 10 30.01 1.50 15.25
CA GLY A 10 29.24 1.79 14.04
C GLY A 10 27.96 0.93 13.99
N LEU A 11 26.96 1.25 13.17
CA LEU A 11 27.10 1.70 11.79
C LEU A 11 26.45 3.06 11.49
N ILE A 12 27.06 3.82 10.58
CA ILE A 12 26.43 4.95 9.90
C ILE A 12 25.74 4.43 8.65
N LEU A 13 24.51 4.85 8.37
CA LEU A 13 24.02 4.91 6.99
C LEU A 13 23.42 6.29 6.66
N LYS A 14 24.31 7.19 6.23
CA LYS A 14 23.93 8.34 5.41
C LYS A 14 23.58 7.83 4.02
N ILE A 15 22.56 8.42 3.38
CA ILE A 15 22.31 8.22 1.94
C ILE A 15 23.34 9.04 1.15
N GLY A 16 24.57 8.53 1.09
CA GLY A 16 25.49 8.83 -0.01
C GLY A 16 25.16 7.95 -1.22
N LEU A 17 26.03 7.97 -2.24
CA LEU A 17 26.11 6.92 -3.26
C LEU A 17 26.67 5.63 -2.63
N TYR A 18 25.90 5.03 -1.74
CA TYR A 18 26.13 3.68 -1.22
C TYR A 18 25.34 2.71 -2.07
N GLY A 19 26.01 1.65 -2.53
CA GLY A 19 25.41 0.65 -3.39
C GLY A 19 24.17 0.03 -2.74
N VAL A 20 23.27 -0.46 -3.59
CA VAL A 20 22.20 -1.36 -3.14
C VAL A 20 22.83 -2.48 -2.36
N HIS A 21 22.57 -2.53 -1.05
CA HIS A 21 22.85 -3.73 -0.30
C HIS A 21 21.77 -4.72 -0.67
N SER A 22 21.98 -5.40 -1.80
CA SER A 22 21.35 -6.68 -2.06
C SER A 22 21.92 -7.64 -1.03
N GLU A 23 21.35 -7.62 0.18
CA GLU A 23 21.47 -8.77 1.05
C GLU A 23 21.01 -9.97 0.23
N ASN A 24 21.89 -10.96 0.12
CA ASN A 24 21.58 -12.18 -0.59
C ASN A 24 20.53 -12.90 0.27
N PHE A 25 19.25 -12.73 -0.07
CA PHE A 25 18.08 -13.34 0.61
C PHE A 25 18.13 -14.89 0.58
N SER A 26 19.17 -15.49 0.00
CA SER A 26 19.56 -16.88 0.10
C SER A 26 19.92 -17.35 1.53
N THR A 27 20.16 -16.45 2.49
CA THR A 27 20.47 -16.80 3.89
C THR A 27 19.24 -16.90 4.79
N GLN A 28 18.41 -17.92 4.53
CA GLN A 28 17.57 -18.61 5.52
C GLN A 28 16.64 -17.76 6.40
N GLN A 29 15.88 -16.82 5.84
CA GLN A 29 14.54 -16.60 6.39
C GLN A 29 13.72 -17.88 6.16
N LYS A 30 13.55 -18.69 7.21
CA LYS A 30 12.59 -19.79 7.23
C LYS A 30 11.19 -19.20 7.25
N PHE A 31 10.68 -18.82 6.08
CA PHE A 31 9.24 -18.63 5.90
C PHE A 31 8.52 -19.90 6.38
N PRO A 32 7.35 -19.79 7.02
CA PRO A 32 6.63 -20.95 7.56
C PRO A 32 6.17 -21.95 6.49
N GLN A 33 6.34 -21.58 5.22
CA GLN A 33 6.07 -22.38 4.04
C GLN A 33 7.40 -22.83 3.40
N ALA A 34 7.57 -24.14 3.27
CA ALA A 34 8.77 -24.73 2.67
C ALA A 34 8.82 -24.61 1.14
N ASP A 35 7.66 -24.73 0.47
CA ASP A 35 7.53 -24.73 -0.99
C ASP A 35 6.71 -23.51 -1.48
N PRO A 36 7.22 -22.68 -2.40
CA PRO A 36 6.49 -21.56 -3.01
C PRO A 36 5.06 -21.90 -3.51
N PHE A 37 4.10 -21.02 -3.25
CA PHE A 37 2.78 -21.09 -3.87
C PHE A 37 2.90 -20.85 -5.38
N LYS A 38 2.42 -21.80 -6.18
CA LYS A 38 2.18 -21.59 -7.63
C LYS A 38 1.05 -20.61 -7.88
N ASP A 39 0.12 -20.52 -6.93
CA ASP A 39 -0.96 -19.55 -6.85
C ASP A 39 -0.73 -18.66 -5.61
N GLY A 40 0.28 -17.79 -5.62
CA GLY A 40 0.42 -16.81 -4.54
C GLY A 40 -0.60 -15.68 -4.60
N ILE A 41 -0.36 -14.64 -3.80
CA ILE A 41 -1.07 -13.36 -3.86
C ILE A 41 -0.67 -12.57 -5.12
N LYS A 42 -1.64 -11.95 -5.79
CA LYS A 42 -1.37 -11.06 -6.93
C LYS A 42 -1.22 -9.61 -6.45
N ILE A 43 0.02 -9.09 -6.40
CA ILE A 43 0.29 -7.71 -5.97
C ILE A 43 0.45 -6.80 -7.19
N LYS A 44 -0.06 -5.57 -7.12
CA LYS A 44 0.33 -4.46 -8.01
C LYS A 44 0.88 -3.30 -7.21
N THR A 45 1.73 -2.51 -7.85
CA THR A 45 2.39 -1.36 -7.25
C THR A 45 2.15 -0.10 -8.06
N ILE A 46 2.00 1.02 -7.35
CA ILE A 46 1.99 2.36 -7.93
C ILE A 46 3.03 3.17 -7.18
N PHE A 47 4.01 3.69 -7.92
CA PHE A 47 5.00 4.61 -7.37
C PHE A 47 4.54 6.05 -7.57
N GLY A 48 4.54 6.84 -6.51
CA GLY A 48 4.25 8.26 -6.57
C GLY A 48 5.36 9.07 -7.24
N LYS A 49 5.11 10.35 -7.48
CA LYS A 49 6.07 11.21 -8.20
C LYS A 49 7.30 11.53 -7.36
N GLU A 50 7.14 11.70 -6.05
CA GLU A 50 8.22 12.15 -5.17
C GLU A 50 9.30 11.08 -5.01
N ILE A 51 8.93 9.79 -4.97
CA ILE A 51 9.88 8.67 -5.01
C ILE A 51 10.44 8.44 -6.40
N SER A 52 9.61 8.54 -7.45
CA SER A 52 10.03 8.27 -8.84
C SER A 52 11.11 9.25 -9.34
N ASN A 53 11.13 10.47 -8.81
CA ASN A 53 12.09 11.52 -9.17
C ASN A 53 13.41 11.44 -8.37
N ARG A 54 13.59 10.49 -7.45
CA ARG A 54 14.84 10.34 -6.68
C ARG A 54 15.91 9.64 -7.51
N SER A 55 17.16 10.07 -7.37
CA SER A 55 18.32 9.44 -8.03
C SER A 55 18.48 7.95 -7.71
N GLY A 56 18.07 7.52 -6.50
CA GLY A 56 18.04 6.12 -6.09
C GLY A 56 16.81 5.32 -6.52
N PHE A 57 15.87 5.88 -7.29
CA PHE A 57 14.58 5.24 -7.56
C PHE A 57 14.69 3.87 -8.25
N ILE A 58 15.55 3.73 -9.27
CA ILE A 58 15.74 2.45 -9.99
C ILE A 58 16.25 1.38 -9.03
N HIS A 59 17.21 1.74 -8.18
CA HIS A 59 17.79 0.86 -7.17
C HIS A 59 16.76 0.41 -6.13
N PHE A 60 15.98 1.36 -5.59
CA PHE A 60 14.87 1.06 -4.69
C PHE A 60 13.82 0.16 -5.36
N LYS A 61 13.40 0.49 -6.58
CA LYS A 61 12.39 -0.24 -7.34
C LYS A 61 12.79 -1.69 -7.59
N ASN A 62 14.07 -1.95 -7.86
CA ASN A 62 14.58 -3.32 -8.05
C ASN A 62 14.52 -4.11 -6.73
N ALA A 63 15.10 -3.60 -5.65
CA ALA A 63 15.07 -4.27 -4.33
C ALA A 63 13.64 -4.44 -3.79
N PHE A 64 12.75 -3.49 -4.08
CA PHE A 64 11.32 -3.60 -3.79
C PHE A 64 10.67 -4.71 -4.63
N GLY A 65 11.05 -4.86 -5.91
CA GLY A 65 10.65 -5.97 -6.77
C GLY A 65 11.03 -7.34 -6.19
N ASP A 66 12.29 -7.51 -5.76
CA ASP A 66 12.76 -8.74 -5.14
C ASP A 66 11.94 -9.12 -3.89
N ALA A 67 11.59 -8.12 -3.06
CA ALA A 67 10.72 -8.31 -1.90
C ALA A 67 9.27 -8.69 -2.27
N LEU A 68 8.73 -8.13 -3.37
CA LEU A 68 7.41 -8.51 -3.88
C LEU A 68 7.39 -9.95 -4.39
N ASP A 69 8.42 -10.40 -5.10
CA ASP A 69 8.48 -11.77 -5.61
C ASP A 69 8.47 -12.79 -4.46
N ILE A 70 9.14 -12.48 -3.34
CA ILE A 70 9.04 -13.26 -2.09
C ILE A 70 7.60 -13.25 -1.55
N TRP A 71 6.94 -12.10 -1.44
CA TRP A 71 5.56 -12.03 -0.93
C TRP A 71 4.55 -12.73 -1.86
N GLN A 72 4.71 -12.57 -3.18
CA GLN A 72 3.90 -13.20 -4.21
C GLN A 72 4.11 -14.71 -4.33
N THR A 73 5.10 -15.29 -3.63
CA THR A 73 5.33 -16.74 -3.58
C THR A 73 5.11 -17.35 -2.19
N THR A 74 5.14 -16.55 -1.12
CA THR A 74 4.98 -17.00 0.28
C THR A 74 3.63 -16.63 0.91
N LEU A 75 2.88 -15.71 0.32
CA LEU A 75 1.55 -15.32 0.79
C LEU A 75 0.48 -15.83 -0.18
N ARG A 76 -0.65 -16.29 0.37
CA ARG A 76 -1.84 -16.67 -0.39
C ARG A 76 -3.11 -16.24 0.35
N PRO A 77 -4.03 -15.50 -0.29
CA PRO A 77 -5.33 -15.18 0.30
C PRO A 77 -6.14 -16.45 0.60
N LYS A 78 -6.88 -16.47 1.70
CA LYS A 78 -7.84 -17.54 2.01
C LYS A 78 -9.11 -17.37 1.17
N LEU A 79 -9.54 -16.12 1.00
CA LEU A 79 -10.72 -15.73 0.22
C LEU A 79 -10.30 -14.92 -1.00
N ARG A 80 -10.44 -15.52 -2.19
CA ARG A 80 -10.21 -14.88 -3.49
C ARG A 80 -11.52 -14.40 -4.12
N THR A 81 -11.42 -13.44 -5.03
CA THR A 81 -12.52 -13.07 -5.93
C THR A 81 -11.99 -12.76 -7.34
N ASN A 82 -12.82 -12.99 -8.36
CA ASN A 82 -12.53 -12.60 -9.74
C ASN A 82 -12.89 -11.12 -10.05
N LYS A 83 -13.52 -10.42 -9.10
CA LYS A 83 -13.84 -9.00 -9.24
C LYS A 83 -12.56 -8.15 -9.28
N SER A 84 -12.59 -7.10 -10.10
CA SER A 84 -11.57 -6.05 -10.16
C SER A 84 -11.37 -5.42 -8.78
N LEU A 85 -10.12 -5.18 -8.37
CA LEU A 85 -9.84 -4.43 -7.15
C LEU A 85 -10.22 -2.96 -7.37
N LEU A 86 -11.14 -2.47 -6.53
CA LEU A 86 -11.60 -1.08 -6.49
C LEU A 86 -11.43 -0.55 -5.07
N ILE A 87 -10.81 0.61 -4.93
CA ILE A 87 -10.55 1.23 -3.63
C ILE A 87 -11.80 2.03 -3.23
N PRO A 88 -12.40 1.81 -2.05
CA PRO A 88 -13.58 2.57 -1.62
C PRO A 88 -13.33 4.08 -1.67
N THR A 89 -14.25 4.83 -2.28
CA THR A 89 -14.29 6.29 -2.14
C THR A 89 -14.72 6.63 -0.72
N ARG A 90 -14.03 7.59 -0.09
CA ARG A 90 -14.36 8.05 1.26
C ARG A 90 -15.58 8.99 1.24
N CYS A 91 -16.30 9.03 2.34
CA CYS A 91 -17.34 10.02 2.58
C CYS A 91 -16.71 11.32 3.10
N GLU A 92 -17.36 12.46 2.87
CA GLU A 92 -16.90 13.71 3.49
C GLU A 92 -16.95 13.57 5.02
N GLN A 93 -15.89 14.02 5.71
CA GLN A 93 -15.73 13.93 7.16
C GLN A 93 -15.81 12.50 7.74
N ASP A 94 -15.59 11.48 6.91
CA ASP A 94 -15.77 10.06 7.26
C ASP A 94 -17.19 9.73 7.81
N ASP A 95 -18.23 10.47 7.38
CA ASP A 95 -19.63 10.21 7.78
C ASP A 95 -20.30 9.13 6.90
N PHE A 96 -20.26 7.89 7.37
CA PHE A 96 -20.79 6.72 6.66
C PHE A 96 -21.53 5.71 7.54
N VAL A 97 -22.31 4.85 6.89
CA VAL A 97 -22.84 3.60 7.46
C VAL A 97 -22.16 2.44 6.74
N GLN A 98 -21.55 1.54 7.52
CA GLN A 98 -20.95 0.32 6.96
C GLN A 98 -22.05 -0.68 6.59
N THR A 99 -22.06 -1.14 5.35
CA THR A 99 -22.94 -2.23 4.89
C THR A 99 -22.10 -3.43 4.41
N PRO A 100 -22.70 -4.61 4.15
CA PRO A 100 -22.00 -5.73 3.57
C PRO A 100 -21.32 -5.40 2.22
N ASP A 101 -21.90 -4.51 1.42
CA ASP A 101 -21.38 -4.13 0.09
C ASP A 101 -20.43 -2.92 0.11
N GLY A 102 -20.15 -2.37 1.29
CA GLY A 102 -19.23 -1.25 1.50
C GLY A 102 -19.86 -0.11 2.33
N PRO A 103 -19.11 0.97 2.57
CA PRO A 103 -19.65 2.17 3.20
C PRO A 103 -20.65 2.87 2.27
N LEU A 104 -21.75 3.37 2.85
CA LEU A 104 -22.68 4.32 2.23
C LEU A 104 -22.55 5.66 2.95
N CYS A 105 -22.39 6.77 2.20
CA CYS A 105 -22.24 8.09 2.81
C CYS A 105 -23.61 8.66 3.23
N ARG A 106 -23.67 9.40 4.35
CA ARG A 106 -24.94 10.02 4.75
C ARG A 106 -25.26 11.28 3.97
N GLN A 107 -24.26 12.14 3.76
CA GLN A 107 -24.44 13.45 3.15
C GLN A 107 -23.78 13.53 1.77
N ASN A 108 -22.48 13.29 1.69
CA ASN A 108 -21.70 13.53 0.48
C ASN A 108 -20.43 12.69 0.42
N CYS A 109 -19.87 12.60 -0.78
CA CYS A 109 -18.69 11.85 -1.14
C CYS A 109 -17.47 12.76 -1.20
N SER A 110 -16.31 12.29 -0.72
CA SER A 110 -15.05 13.02 -0.91
C SER A 110 -14.78 13.20 -2.41
N LYS A 111 -14.47 14.43 -2.81
CA LYS A 111 -14.08 14.77 -4.19
C LYS A 111 -12.77 14.10 -4.61
N GLU A 112 -11.97 13.65 -3.64
CA GLU A 112 -10.69 12.98 -3.86
C GLU A 112 -10.58 11.72 -3.00
N SER A 113 -10.21 10.60 -3.62
CA SER A 113 -9.87 9.37 -2.90
C SER A 113 -8.39 9.40 -2.55
N LEU A 114 -8.10 9.48 -1.25
CA LEU A 114 -6.75 9.57 -0.71
C LEU A 114 -6.34 8.28 -0.01
N CYS A 115 -5.06 7.93 -0.18
CA CYS A 115 -4.38 6.91 0.58
C CYS A 115 -3.09 7.48 1.17
N PRO A 116 -3.03 7.60 2.51
CA PRO A 116 -3.50 8.78 3.26
C PRO A 116 -3.27 10.16 2.61
N TRP A 117 -2.11 10.43 2.00
CA TRP A 117 -1.77 11.70 1.31
C TRP A 117 -1.59 11.54 -0.20
N ILE A 118 -1.51 10.29 -0.69
CA ILE A 118 -1.37 9.99 -2.11
C ILE A 118 -2.77 9.98 -2.74
N ARG A 119 -2.98 10.87 -3.71
CA ARG A 119 -4.21 10.92 -4.49
C ARG A 119 -4.29 9.74 -5.43
N LEU A 120 -5.36 8.96 -5.31
CA LEU A 120 -5.64 7.82 -6.16
C LEU A 120 -6.32 8.30 -7.47
N PRO A 121 -5.97 7.74 -8.63
CA PRO A 121 -6.66 8.06 -9.88
C PRO A 121 -8.09 7.49 -9.87
N PRO A 122 -9.10 8.21 -10.40
CA PRO A 122 -10.50 7.77 -10.39
C PRO A 122 -10.76 6.42 -11.08
N SER A 123 -9.86 5.98 -11.97
CA SER A 123 -9.93 4.67 -12.61
C SER A 123 -9.78 3.50 -11.63
N LEU A 124 -9.24 3.72 -10.43
CA LEU A 124 -9.01 2.70 -9.40
C LEU A 124 -10.02 2.74 -8.25
N THR A 125 -10.90 3.75 -8.23
CA THR A 125 -11.80 4.00 -7.11
C THR A 125 -13.18 3.42 -7.37
N LYS A 126 -13.78 2.83 -6.34
CA LYS A 126 -15.21 2.49 -6.34
C LYS A 126 -16.02 3.78 -6.43
N GLY A 127 -17.14 3.74 -7.14
CA GLY A 127 -18.15 4.77 -7.14
C GLY A 127 -18.70 5.02 -5.73
N CYS A 128 -19.31 6.17 -5.54
CA CYS A 128 -19.90 6.56 -4.28
C CYS A 128 -21.42 6.42 -4.30
N THR A 129 -21.96 5.99 -3.17
CA THR A 129 -23.40 5.77 -2.97
C THR A 129 -23.82 6.42 -1.66
N LEU A 130 -24.89 7.22 -1.71
CA LEU A 130 -25.52 7.81 -0.52
C LEU A 130 -26.61 6.90 0.04
N ILE A 131 -26.96 7.12 1.31
CA ILE A 131 -28.20 6.62 1.88
C ILE A 131 -29.36 7.40 1.25
N GLY A 132 -30.29 6.70 0.59
CA GLY A 132 -31.59 7.25 0.19
C GLY A 132 -32.71 6.83 1.14
N GLU A 133 -33.91 7.36 0.93
CA GLU A 133 -35.08 7.11 1.79
C GLU A 133 -35.58 5.66 1.71
N SER A 134 -35.53 5.06 0.51
CA SER A 134 -35.95 3.67 0.24
C SER A 134 -34.77 2.79 -0.17
N ASP A 135 -33.92 3.29 -1.07
CA ASP A 135 -32.81 2.57 -1.69
C ASP A 135 -31.54 3.43 -1.71
N PRO A 136 -30.33 2.84 -1.67
CA PRO A 136 -29.08 3.58 -1.82
C PRO A 136 -28.94 4.29 -3.18
N ILE A 137 -28.51 5.55 -3.17
CA ILE A 137 -28.45 6.40 -4.38
C ILE A 137 -27.00 6.48 -4.88
N GLN A 138 -26.71 5.92 -6.06
CA GLN A 138 -25.38 5.99 -6.66
C GLN A 138 -25.13 7.38 -7.27
N ILE A 139 -24.10 8.07 -6.77
CA ILE A 139 -23.70 9.43 -7.21
C ILE A 139 -22.59 9.39 -8.25
N SER A 140 -21.71 8.39 -8.19
CA SER A 140 -20.66 8.18 -9.18
C SER A 140 -20.50 6.70 -9.54
N GLN A 141 -20.10 6.45 -10.79
CA GLN A 141 -19.83 5.12 -11.29
C GLN A 141 -18.49 4.58 -10.79
N ASP A 142 -18.36 3.25 -10.73
CA ASP A 142 -17.10 2.58 -10.45
C ASP A 142 -16.06 2.90 -11.54
N GLY A 143 -14.79 3.04 -11.13
CA GLY A 143 -13.66 3.01 -12.04
C GLY A 143 -13.49 1.62 -12.69
N LYS A 144 -12.50 1.49 -13.58
CA LYS A 144 -12.16 0.18 -14.19
C LYS A 144 -11.57 -0.82 -13.20
N GLY A 145 -10.99 -0.34 -12.10
CA GLY A 145 -10.29 -1.14 -11.10
C GLY A 145 -9.06 -1.86 -11.65
N LEU A 146 -8.56 -2.82 -10.89
CA LEU A 146 -7.45 -3.69 -11.29
C LEU A 146 -7.90 -5.14 -11.36
N ASN A 147 -7.99 -5.67 -12.58
CA ASN A 147 -8.10 -7.11 -12.81
C ASN A 147 -6.82 -7.83 -12.37
N ASP A 148 -6.97 -9.09 -11.97
CA ASP A 148 -5.87 -9.95 -11.51
C ASP A 148 -5.00 -9.29 -10.43
N THR A 149 -5.65 -8.68 -9.44
CA THR A 149 -4.96 -7.97 -8.35
C THR A 149 -5.72 -8.21 -7.06
N GLU A 150 -4.96 -8.58 -6.02
CA GLU A 150 -5.45 -8.94 -4.69
C GLU A 150 -4.89 -8.00 -3.63
N LEU A 151 -3.74 -7.39 -3.87
CA LEU A 151 -3.21 -6.29 -3.05
C LEU A 151 -2.69 -5.18 -3.97
N LEU A 152 -3.01 -3.94 -3.62
CA LEU A 152 -2.42 -2.75 -4.23
C LEU A 152 -1.53 -2.04 -3.21
N LEU A 153 -0.26 -1.90 -3.52
CA LEU A 153 0.69 -1.09 -2.75
C LEU A 153 0.89 0.25 -3.45
N VAL A 154 0.68 1.33 -2.71
CA VAL A 154 0.94 2.70 -3.18
C VAL A 154 2.14 3.22 -2.40
N VAL A 155 3.23 3.50 -3.12
CA VAL A 155 4.56 3.72 -2.55
C VAL A 155 5.05 5.10 -2.95
N ASP A 156 5.42 5.94 -1.99
CA ASP A 156 5.96 7.27 -2.27
C ASP A 156 6.95 7.72 -1.19
N SER A 157 7.71 8.79 -1.47
CA SER A 157 8.65 9.36 -0.50
C SER A 157 7.98 10.47 0.29
N VAL A 158 8.07 10.42 1.62
CA VAL A 158 7.53 11.45 2.53
C VAL A 158 8.65 12.18 3.28
N PRO A 159 8.38 13.37 3.85
CA PRO A 159 9.32 14.02 4.75
C PRO A 159 9.70 13.13 5.95
N GLU A 160 10.96 13.23 6.40
CA GLU A 160 11.52 12.47 7.53
C GLU A 160 10.66 12.57 8.80
N SER A 161 10.05 13.74 9.05
CA SER A 161 9.13 13.97 10.17
C SER A 161 7.89 13.06 10.19
N ILE A 162 7.52 12.45 9.06
CA ILE A 162 6.41 11.48 8.97
C ILE A 162 6.92 10.05 9.26
N CYS A 163 8.17 9.73 8.89
CA CYS A 163 8.79 8.44 9.19
C CYS A 163 9.33 8.33 10.63
N GLY A 164 9.63 9.46 11.28
CA GLY A 164 10.32 9.47 12.58
C GLY A 164 11.69 8.79 12.47
N ASN A 165 11.93 7.79 13.32
CA ASN A 165 13.19 7.02 13.32
C ASN A 165 13.20 5.82 12.34
N ALA A 166 12.13 5.59 11.57
CA ALA A 166 12.02 4.44 10.67
C ALA A 166 12.53 4.76 9.25
N LEU A 167 13.16 3.79 8.58
CA LEU A 167 13.57 3.93 7.17
C LEU A 167 12.38 3.92 6.20
N ALA A 168 11.31 3.22 6.58
CA ALA A 168 10.03 3.18 5.88
C ALA A 168 8.93 2.77 6.87
N PHE A 169 7.68 3.09 6.55
CA PHE A 169 6.49 2.56 7.22
C PHE A 169 5.42 2.26 6.17
N ALA A 170 4.41 1.48 6.55
CA ALA A 170 3.25 1.22 5.73
C ALA A 170 1.98 1.35 6.58
N ILE A 171 0.88 1.82 5.98
CA ILE A 171 -0.44 1.81 6.60
C ILE A 171 -1.48 1.20 5.64
N SER A 172 -2.52 0.58 6.18
CA SER A 172 -3.67 0.14 5.39
C SER A 172 -4.57 1.33 5.09
N CYS A 173 -4.84 1.59 3.81
CA CYS A 173 -5.73 2.65 3.36
C CYS A 173 -7.19 2.19 3.18
N ALA A 174 -7.39 0.91 2.93
CA ALA A 174 -8.67 0.26 2.71
C ALA A 174 -8.52 -1.25 2.96
N ARG A 175 -9.67 -1.93 3.15
CA ARG A 175 -9.82 -3.38 3.15
C ARG A 175 -11.17 -3.72 2.51
N ASP A 176 -11.24 -4.79 1.74
CA ASP A 176 -12.49 -5.33 1.22
C ASP A 176 -13.24 -6.07 2.34
N PRO A 177 -14.55 -5.83 2.56
CA PRO A 177 -15.28 -6.41 3.68
C PRO A 177 -15.61 -7.91 3.51
N LYS A 178 -15.36 -8.51 2.33
CA LYS A 178 -15.75 -9.89 1.99
C LYS A 178 -14.56 -10.80 1.64
N THR A 179 -13.35 -10.27 1.53
CA THR A 179 -12.13 -10.99 1.10
C THR A 179 -10.91 -10.54 1.92
N ASP A 180 -9.77 -11.21 1.78
CA ASP A 180 -8.53 -10.83 2.47
C ASP A 180 -7.76 -9.66 1.79
N ARG A 181 -8.46 -8.81 1.03
CA ARG A 181 -7.89 -7.69 0.23
C ARG A 181 -7.88 -6.37 0.98
#